data_AF-A0A812YFS5-F1
#
_entry.id   AF-A0A812YFS5-F1
#
_cell.length_a   1.000
_cell.length_b   1.000
_cell.length_c   1.000
_cell.angle_alpha   90.00
_cell.angle_beta   90.00
_cell.angle_gamma   90.00
#
_symmetry.space_group_name_H-M   'P 1'
#
loop_
_entity.id
_entity.type
_entity.pdbx_description
1 polymer ?
#
loop_
_entity_poly.entity_id
_entity_poly.type
_entity_poly.pdbx_seq_one_letter_code
_entity_poly.pdbx_strand_id
1 'polypeptide(L)'
;MQADQMKVLLQSVDGRIFGCSSGRVVRVLPSSPPRVLLVYDTTTYRRLAKTQVGKDDGILEVGSSFGECTSILASHAAVVIGVDNSPKLVEESSRRYPECRFELLDCFKEPARLRLLCAEIQRASSNFKLFVDIGGDRMTSGVCHALVVLESLWCRPGSEIKQPSLVVVKSEGLSEAAAVACVETRQYFSEKRVPTTEMGRGYFVALNDAEIQSVHVYEGACPEAWLRCRVAEIVEANPWLAGRLKRDPESGRLALWIQRKIDSQKLLEVVAVSDTAAVVGNCSKHFFVKSGCDLVDADEPICRFVVLIEPKGLRWGLQVSMSHMLTDGHTFYAIYSMLDSNAEVWSMEVTRVKFDPMRCLHAPFHGKWLFFVLQHLRSQIGWKRTSHMPIVQCRYVRDDWVQKQKAAFQAQADVAFVSSNDLLTSWFLKATQPSCAALLLNMRNRMQGLEDKHAGCYASMLLFFPEEYKSPANIRRAITRQSPACTPTGQQQWPGRGSKVGMVTSWHMLYHDVAFDGCKQLTHFPCGPRNLAVKPQVPFAALFAPSEGSLAMLTMTEKELPFGVLGDAVWGSDALFQDW
;
A
#
# COMPACT_ATOMS: atom_id res chain seq x y z
N MET A 1 20.50 27.85 -51.81
CA MET A 1 20.23 27.88 -50.36
C MET A 1 20.37 26.46 -49.81
N GLN A 2 21.36 26.21 -48.96
CA GLN A 2 21.55 24.90 -48.34
C GLN A 2 20.42 24.62 -47.33
N ALA A 3 19.91 23.39 -47.29
CA ALA A 3 18.76 22.97 -46.48
C ALA A 3 18.97 23.10 -44.95
N ASP A 4 20.18 23.41 -44.50
CA ASP A 4 20.56 23.52 -43.07
C ASP A 4 20.22 24.86 -42.40
N GLN A 5 19.61 25.81 -43.10
CA GLN A 5 19.27 27.12 -42.52
C GLN A 5 17.79 27.37 -42.20
N MET A 6 16.88 26.40 -42.43
CA MET A 6 15.48 26.58 -41.99
C MET A 6 15.36 26.42 -40.47
N LYS A 7 14.99 27.49 -39.78
CA LYS A 7 14.54 27.43 -38.37
C LYS A 7 13.08 27.01 -38.32
N VAL A 8 12.81 25.93 -37.60
CA VAL A 8 11.47 25.44 -37.27
C VAL A 8 11.09 25.94 -35.89
N LEU A 9 9.86 26.42 -35.73
CA LEU A 9 9.29 26.80 -34.44
C LEU A 9 8.58 25.57 -33.84
N LEU A 10 9.00 25.15 -32.66
CA LEU A 10 8.45 24.02 -31.91
C LEU A 10 7.64 24.55 -30.73
N GLN A 11 6.40 24.12 -30.55
CA GLN A 11 5.61 24.46 -29.37
C GLN A 11 5.62 23.30 -28.37
N SER A 12 6.06 23.54 -27.14
CA SER A 12 5.99 22.57 -26.04
C SER A 12 4.57 22.38 -25.54
N VAL A 13 4.38 21.35 -24.70
CA VAL A 13 3.08 21.00 -24.10
C VAL A 13 2.53 22.10 -23.19
N ASP A 14 3.40 22.87 -22.54
CA ASP A 14 3.04 24.05 -21.75
C ASP A 14 2.89 25.34 -22.58
N GLY A 15 2.88 25.21 -23.92
CA GLY A 15 2.57 26.30 -24.86
C GLY A 15 3.76 27.17 -25.26
N ARG A 16 4.97 26.94 -24.75
CA ARG A 16 6.17 27.73 -25.08
C ARG A 16 6.70 27.41 -26.47
N ILE A 17 7.21 28.40 -27.19
CA ILE A 17 7.72 28.23 -28.55
C ILE A 17 9.26 28.30 -28.57
N PHE A 18 9.90 27.32 -29.21
CA PHE A 18 11.35 27.19 -29.35
C PHE A 18 11.76 27.22 -30.81
N GLY A 19 12.75 28.03 -31.16
CA GLY A 19 13.39 27.98 -32.48
C GLY A 19 14.47 26.90 -32.53
N CYS A 20 14.36 25.97 -33.46
CA CYS A 20 15.28 24.85 -33.64
C CYS A 20 15.70 24.77 -35.12
N SER A 21 16.96 24.42 -35.42
CA SER A 21 17.34 24.14 -36.81
C SER A 21 16.60 22.90 -37.32
N SER A 22 16.15 22.90 -38.58
CA SER A 22 15.47 21.75 -39.19
C SER A 22 16.24 20.44 -39.01
N GLY A 23 17.57 20.46 -39.13
CA GLY A 23 18.44 19.30 -38.87
C GLY A 23 18.48 18.79 -37.42
N ARG A 24 18.00 19.57 -36.46
CA ARG A 24 17.83 19.18 -35.04
C ARG A 24 16.41 18.68 -34.73
N VAL A 25 15.46 18.83 -35.65
CA VAL A 25 14.16 18.16 -35.59
C VAL A 25 14.36 16.73 -36.11
N VAL A 26 15.07 15.93 -35.31
CA VAL A 26 15.34 14.53 -35.65
C VAL A 26 14.10 13.70 -35.31
N ARG A 27 13.88 12.56 -36.00
CA ARG A 27 12.99 11.50 -35.52
C ARG A 27 13.26 11.33 -34.02
N VAL A 28 12.18 11.34 -33.22
CA VAL A 28 12.23 11.43 -31.76
C VAL A 28 13.06 10.30 -31.13
N LEU A 29 13.30 9.21 -31.87
CA LEU A 29 14.03 8.04 -31.39
C LEU A 29 15.06 7.55 -32.41
N PRO A 30 16.31 7.24 -32.00
CA PRO A 30 17.29 6.57 -32.84
C PRO A 30 16.86 5.12 -33.12
N SER A 31 17.35 4.56 -34.23
CA SER A 31 16.95 3.25 -34.79
C SER A 31 17.31 2.02 -33.95
N SER A 32 18.01 2.18 -32.84
CA SER A 32 18.44 1.10 -31.94
C SER A 32 18.61 1.63 -30.51
N PRO A 33 18.32 0.83 -29.47
CA PRO A 33 17.74 -0.53 -29.46
C PRO A 33 16.21 -0.52 -29.73
N PRO A 34 15.56 -1.70 -29.94
CA PRO A 34 14.11 -1.84 -30.04
C PRO A 34 13.39 -1.14 -28.88
N ARG A 35 12.36 -0.34 -29.17
CA ARG A 35 11.68 0.48 -28.14
C ARG A 35 10.21 0.15 -28.01
N VAL A 36 9.74 0.13 -26.76
CA VAL A 36 8.32 0.17 -26.41
C VAL A 36 7.98 1.59 -25.96
N LEU A 37 7.04 2.24 -26.62
CA LEU A 37 6.51 3.54 -26.23
C LEU A 37 5.10 3.36 -25.67
N LEU A 38 4.91 3.81 -24.44
CA LEU A 38 3.60 3.85 -23.81
C LEU A 38 3.03 5.25 -23.95
N VAL A 39 1.78 5.34 -24.39
CA VAL A 39 1.06 6.60 -24.51
C VAL A 39 -0.28 6.53 -23.81
N TYR A 40 -0.66 7.65 -23.22
CA TYR A 40 -1.87 7.78 -22.42
C TYR A 40 -3.12 7.91 -23.30
N ASP A 41 -3.06 8.74 -24.35
CA ASP A 41 -4.23 9.12 -25.16
C ASP A 41 -4.09 8.85 -26.66
N THR A 42 -5.25 8.83 -27.33
CA THR A 42 -5.37 8.61 -28.78
C THR A 42 -4.71 9.71 -29.63
N THR A 43 -4.67 10.95 -29.15
CA THR A 43 -4.05 12.07 -29.87
C THR A 43 -2.54 11.85 -29.97
N THR A 44 -1.90 11.48 -28.87
CA THR A 44 -0.48 11.16 -28.79
C THR A 44 -0.16 9.91 -29.61
N TYR A 45 -0.99 8.86 -29.53
CA TYR A 45 -0.87 7.64 -30.34
C TYR A 45 -0.87 7.94 -31.85
N ARG A 46 -1.85 8.71 -32.34
CA ARG A 46 -1.93 9.12 -33.75
C ARG A 46 -0.82 10.09 -34.16
N ARG A 47 -0.31 10.91 -33.23
CA ARG A 47 0.86 11.77 -33.49
C ARG A 47 2.12 10.92 -33.71
N LEU A 48 2.31 9.84 -32.95
CA LEU A 48 3.42 8.92 -33.17
C LEU A 48 3.28 8.18 -34.50
N ALA A 49 2.07 7.78 -34.90
CA ALA A 49 1.82 7.22 -36.23
C ALA A 49 2.30 8.14 -37.37
N LYS A 50 2.12 9.45 -37.25
CA LYS A 50 2.59 10.44 -38.25
C LYS A 50 4.10 10.69 -38.25
N THR A 51 4.73 10.60 -37.09
CA THR A 51 6.08 11.12 -36.87
C THR A 51 7.15 10.04 -36.77
N GLN A 52 6.75 8.82 -36.40
CA GLN A 52 7.66 7.69 -36.19
C GLN A 52 7.58 6.64 -37.30
N VAL A 53 6.78 6.88 -38.35
CA VAL A 53 6.62 5.97 -39.50
C VAL A 53 7.14 6.65 -40.77
N GLY A 54 7.81 5.89 -41.61
CA GLY A 54 8.36 6.32 -42.90
C GLY A 54 8.16 5.28 -44.00
N LYS A 55 8.50 5.68 -45.22
CA LYS A 55 8.10 4.96 -46.45
C LYS A 55 8.65 3.54 -46.57
N ASP A 56 9.70 3.20 -45.84
CA ASP A 56 10.27 1.86 -45.84
C ASP A 56 9.72 0.95 -44.73
N ASP A 57 8.85 1.47 -43.85
CA ASP A 57 8.34 0.73 -42.71
C ASP A 57 7.16 -0.18 -43.07
N GLY A 58 7.10 -1.33 -42.40
CA GLY A 58 5.97 -2.25 -42.43
C GLY A 58 5.29 -2.26 -41.06
N ILE A 59 3.97 -2.02 -41.04
CA ILE A 59 3.23 -1.79 -39.81
C ILE A 59 2.13 -2.83 -39.63
N LEU A 60 2.07 -3.40 -38.43
CA LEU A 60 0.86 -4.06 -37.93
C LEU A 60 0.20 -3.16 -36.89
N GLU A 61 -1.09 -2.89 -37.04
CA GLU A 61 -1.90 -2.24 -36.01
C GLU A 61 -2.90 -3.22 -35.40
N VAL A 62 -2.86 -3.39 -34.07
CA VAL A 62 -3.76 -4.25 -33.31
C VAL A 62 -4.81 -3.41 -32.59
N GLY A 63 -6.08 -3.58 -32.97
CA GLY A 63 -7.20 -2.75 -32.53
C GLY A 63 -7.42 -1.56 -33.45
N SER A 64 -7.62 -1.81 -34.75
CA SER A 64 -7.76 -0.75 -35.76
C SER A 64 -9.05 0.07 -35.61
N SER A 65 -10.06 -0.43 -34.90
CA SER A 65 -11.32 0.28 -34.64
C SER A 65 -11.96 0.80 -35.95
N PHE A 66 -12.34 2.07 -36.01
CA PHE A 66 -12.90 2.71 -37.22
C PHE A 66 -11.85 3.05 -38.30
N GLY A 67 -10.58 2.67 -38.11
CA GLY A 67 -9.52 2.74 -39.13
C GLY A 67 -8.82 4.09 -39.28
N GLU A 68 -9.12 5.11 -38.47
CA GLU A 68 -8.46 6.43 -38.64
C GLU A 68 -6.95 6.38 -38.44
N CYS A 69 -6.48 5.59 -37.45
CA CYS A 69 -5.05 5.45 -37.20
C CYS A 69 -4.38 4.61 -38.30
N THR A 70 -5.03 3.55 -38.76
CA THR A 70 -4.54 2.72 -39.87
C THR A 70 -4.37 3.54 -41.15
N SER A 71 -5.32 4.42 -41.48
CA SER A 71 -5.21 5.33 -42.63
C SER A 71 -4.05 6.32 -42.48
N ILE A 72 -3.85 6.87 -41.28
CA ILE A 72 -2.66 7.69 -40.99
C ILE A 72 -1.39 6.88 -41.25
N LEU A 73 -1.27 5.67 -40.70
CA LEU A 73 -0.11 4.80 -40.87
C LEU A 73 0.13 4.49 -42.36
N ALA A 74 -0.91 4.15 -43.11
CA ALA A 74 -0.85 3.79 -44.53
C ALA A 74 -0.35 4.96 -45.40
N SER A 75 -0.66 6.21 -45.02
CA SER A 75 -0.12 7.38 -45.72
C SER A 75 1.40 7.53 -45.58
N HIS A 76 2.01 6.91 -44.57
CA HIS A 76 3.42 7.05 -44.23
C HIS A 76 4.29 5.80 -44.47
N ALA A 77 3.72 4.60 -44.38
CA ALA A 77 4.43 3.31 -44.48
C ALA A 77 4.41 2.70 -45.90
N ALA A 78 5.26 1.69 -46.13
CA ALA A 78 5.23 0.86 -47.35
C ALA A 78 4.03 -0.11 -47.33
N VAL A 79 3.79 -0.74 -46.17
CA VAL A 79 2.73 -1.72 -45.99
C VAL A 79 2.13 -1.56 -44.59
N VAL A 80 0.81 -1.59 -44.51
CA VAL A 80 0.06 -1.51 -43.25
C VAL A 80 -1.06 -2.53 -43.28
N ILE A 81 -1.20 -3.27 -42.19
CA ILE A 81 -2.36 -4.13 -41.94
C ILE A 81 -2.97 -3.72 -40.60
N GLY A 82 -4.22 -3.26 -40.62
CA GLY A 82 -5.02 -3.05 -39.41
C GLY A 82 -5.79 -4.31 -39.05
N VAL A 83 -5.77 -4.72 -37.79
CA VAL A 83 -6.55 -5.88 -37.32
C VAL A 83 -7.52 -5.46 -36.22
N ASP A 84 -8.73 -6.01 -36.27
CA ASP A 84 -9.74 -5.86 -35.22
C ASP A 84 -10.51 -7.17 -35.06
N ASN A 85 -11.06 -7.41 -33.87
CA ASN A 85 -11.84 -8.61 -33.60
C ASN A 85 -13.36 -8.41 -33.79
N SER A 86 -13.78 -7.18 -34.10
CA SER A 86 -15.17 -6.83 -34.39
C SER A 86 -15.42 -6.85 -35.90
N PRO A 87 -16.24 -7.79 -36.43
CA PRO A 87 -16.59 -7.83 -37.85
C PRO A 87 -17.15 -6.50 -38.36
N LYS A 88 -17.99 -5.85 -37.55
CA LYS A 88 -18.61 -4.56 -37.88
C LYS A 88 -17.57 -3.43 -38.05
N LEU A 89 -16.54 -3.42 -37.20
CA LEU A 89 -15.49 -2.39 -37.29
C LEU A 89 -14.59 -2.62 -38.50
N VAL A 90 -14.28 -3.88 -38.82
CA VAL A 90 -13.50 -4.23 -40.03
C VAL A 90 -14.26 -3.88 -41.31
N GLU A 91 -15.55 -4.18 -41.38
CA GLU A 91 -16.39 -3.83 -42.53
C GLU A 91 -16.46 -2.30 -42.72
N GLU A 92 -16.76 -1.57 -41.63
CA GLU A 92 -16.88 -0.11 -41.67
C GLU A 92 -15.56 0.59 -41.99
N SER A 93 -14.44 0.13 -41.41
CA SER A 93 -13.11 0.68 -41.72
C SER A 93 -12.69 0.40 -43.16
N SER A 94 -12.96 -0.80 -43.69
CA SER A 94 -12.72 -1.15 -45.11
C SER A 94 -13.55 -0.29 -46.06
N ARG A 95 -14.81 0.00 -45.70
CA ARG A 95 -15.70 0.88 -46.47
C ARG A 95 -15.19 2.33 -46.46
N ARG A 96 -14.70 2.80 -45.31
CA ARG A 96 -14.27 4.20 -45.11
C ARG A 96 -12.89 4.49 -45.69
N TYR A 97 -12.00 3.50 -45.69
CA TYR A 97 -10.61 3.61 -46.14
C TYR A 97 -10.29 2.46 -47.12
N PRO A 98 -10.88 2.47 -48.32
CA PRO A 98 -10.76 1.35 -49.28
C PRO A 98 -9.33 1.10 -49.77
N GLU A 99 -8.43 2.07 -49.61
CA GLU A 99 -7.00 1.96 -49.90
C GLU A 99 -6.21 1.23 -48.80
N CYS A 100 -6.80 1.06 -47.62
CA CYS A 100 -6.18 0.39 -46.48
C CYS A 100 -6.65 -1.07 -46.38
N ARG A 101 -5.76 -1.95 -45.92
CA ARG A 101 -6.10 -3.35 -45.63
C ARG A 101 -6.49 -3.52 -44.16
N PHE A 102 -7.67 -4.08 -43.94
CA PHE A 102 -8.16 -4.49 -42.62
C PHE A 102 -8.43 -6.00 -42.59
N GLU A 103 -8.10 -6.65 -41.48
CA GLU A 103 -8.32 -8.09 -41.27
C GLU A 103 -9.13 -8.32 -40.00
N LEU A 104 -10.20 -9.11 -40.11
CA LEU A 104 -10.92 -9.63 -38.94
C LEU A 104 -10.07 -10.70 -38.27
N LEU A 105 -9.55 -10.41 -37.08
CA LEU A 105 -8.67 -11.32 -36.34
C LEU A 105 -8.76 -11.06 -34.84
N ASP A 106 -8.97 -12.13 -34.06
CA ASP A 106 -8.81 -12.08 -32.61
C ASP A 106 -7.39 -12.51 -32.23
N CYS A 107 -6.54 -11.55 -31.86
CA CYS A 107 -5.13 -11.80 -31.57
C CYS A 107 -4.90 -12.78 -30.42
N PHE A 108 -5.87 -12.94 -29.51
CA PHE A 108 -5.77 -13.89 -28.40
C PHE A 108 -6.14 -15.32 -28.81
N LYS A 109 -7.01 -15.48 -29.81
CA LYS A 109 -7.52 -16.79 -30.24
C LYS A 109 -6.80 -17.33 -31.47
N GLU A 110 -6.24 -16.46 -32.29
CA GLU A 110 -5.66 -16.81 -33.60
C GLU A 110 -4.16 -16.41 -33.72
N PRO A 111 -3.27 -16.77 -32.77
CA PRO A 111 -1.86 -16.35 -32.81
C PRO A 111 -1.10 -16.87 -34.04
N ALA A 112 -1.52 -18.00 -34.62
CA ALA A 112 -0.93 -18.53 -35.85
C ALA A 112 -1.19 -17.62 -37.06
N ARG A 113 -2.43 -17.11 -37.20
CA ARG A 113 -2.79 -16.18 -38.28
C ARG A 113 -2.14 -14.82 -38.08
N LEU A 114 -2.04 -14.36 -36.84
CA LEU A 114 -1.29 -13.14 -36.49
C LEU A 114 0.18 -13.24 -36.90
N ARG A 115 0.82 -14.40 -36.67
CA ARG A 115 2.19 -14.69 -37.15
C ARG A 115 2.29 -14.60 -38.68
N LEU A 116 1.32 -15.13 -39.43
CA LEU A 116 1.35 -15.04 -40.90
C LEU A 116 1.30 -13.58 -41.39
N LEU A 117 0.47 -12.73 -40.77
CA LEU A 117 0.40 -11.30 -41.11
C LEU A 117 1.72 -10.58 -40.80
N CYS A 118 2.34 -10.85 -39.64
CA CYS A 118 3.66 -10.31 -39.31
C CYS A 118 4.73 -10.72 -40.34
N ALA A 119 4.75 -12.00 -40.74
CA ALA A 119 5.70 -12.51 -41.72
C ALA A 119 5.47 -11.90 -43.12
N GLU A 120 4.21 -11.65 -43.49
CA GLU A 120 3.87 -10.94 -44.72
C GLU A 120 4.42 -9.51 -44.75
N ILE A 121 4.18 -8.75 -43.67
CA ILE A 121 4.68 -7.39 -43.52
C ILE A 121 6.21 -7.34 -43.62
N GLN A 122 6.90 -8.29 -42.98
CA GLN A 122 8.36 -8.37 -43.00
C GLN A 122 8.97 -8.83 -44.33
N ARG A 123 8.20 -9.51 -45.18
CA ARG A 123 8.63 -9.80 -46.56
C ARG A 123 8.55 -8.55 -47.43
N ALA A 124 7.57 -7.67 -47.16
CA ALA A 124 7.35 -6.44 -47.92
C ALA A 124 8.16 -5.23 -47.41
N SER A 125 8.70 -5.29 -46.19
CA SER A 125 9.46 -4.19 -45.59
C SER A 125 10.65 -4.70 -44.78
N SER A 126 11.76 -3.95 -44.85
CA SER A 126 12.96 -4.20 -44.06
C SER A 126 12.85 -3.73 -42.59
N ASN A 127 11.86 -2.89 -42.25
CA ASN A 127 11.72 -2.29 -40.93
C ASN A 127 10.30 -2.48 -40.36
N PHE A 128 10.15 -3.46 -39.46
CA PHE A 128 8.87 -3.81 -38.87
C PHE A 128 8.55 -2.99 -37.61
N LYS A 129 7.34 -2.44 -37.52
CA LYS A 129 6.85 -1.75 -36.32
C LYS A 129 5.43 -2.19 -35.97
N LEU A 130 5.08 -2.01 -34.70
CA LEU A 130 3.83 -2.47 -34.13
C LEU A 130 3.12 -1.33 -33.40
N PHE A 131 1.81 -1.23 -33.62
CA PHE A 131 0.93 -0.26 -32.98
C PHE A 131 -0.21 -1.02 -32.29
N VAL A 132 -0.46 -0.76 -31.00
CA VAL A 132 -1.45 -1.49 -30.19
C VAL A 132 -2.40 -0.51 -29.48
N ASP A 133 -3.68 -0.54 -29.88
CA ASP A 133 -4.79 0.16 -29.21
C ASP A 133 -6.01 -0.77 -29.12
N ILE A 134 -5.99 -1.69 -28.16
CA ILE A 134 -7.16 -2.52 -27.84
C ILE A 134 -7.99 -1.92 -26.68
N GLY A 135 -7.78 -0.63 -26.38
CA GLY A 135 -8.17 0.06 -25.15
C GLY A 135 -9.57 0.66 -25.15
N GLY A 136 -10.59 -0.15 -25.48
CA GLY A 136 -11.99 0.12 -25.11
C GLY A 136 -12.26 -0.25 -23.63
N ASP A 137 -13.38 -0.91 -23.33
CA ASP A 137 -13.78 -1.40 -21.99
C ASP A 137 -12.83 -2.45 -21.34
N ARG A 138 -11.64 -2.66 -21.90
CA ARG A 138 -10.68 -3.68 -21.45
C ARG A 138 -9.71 -3.09 -20.42
N MET A 139 -9.60 -3.75 -19.28
CA MET A 139 -8.61 -3.43 -18.24
C MET A 139 -7.17 -3.57 -18.75
N THR A 140 -6.22 -2.89 -18.10
CA THR A 140 -4.75 -2.94 -18.34
C THR A 140 -4.21 -4.36 -18.57
N SER A 141 -4.78 -5.37 -17.91
CA SER A 141 -4.41 -6.78 -18.08
C SER A 141 -4.59 -7.30 -19.51
N GLY A 142 -5.61 -6.83 -20.23
CA GLY A 142 -5.83 -7.20 -21.63
C GLY A 142 -4.71 -6.71 -22.55
N VAL A 143 -4.21 -5.48 -22.32
CA VAL A 143 -3.08 -4.91 -23.08
C VAL A 143 -1.80 -5.68 -22.78
N CYS A 144 -1.52 -5.98 -21.50
CA CYS A 144 -0.37 -6.83 -21.14
C CYS A 144 -0.42 -8.19 -21.82
N HIS A 145 -1.60 -8.84 -21.83
CA HIS A 145 -1.75 -10.14 -22.45
C HIS A 145 -1.51 -10.07 -23.96
N ALA A 146 -1.98 -9.03 -24.64
CA ALA A 146 -1.72 -8.84 -26.07
C ALA A 146 -0.22 -8.68 -26.35
N LEU A 147 0.50 -7.94 -25.51
CA LEU A 147 1.96 -7.81 -25.63
C LEU A 147 2.69 -9.13 -25.43
N VAL A 148 2.26 -9.97 -24.48
CA VAL A 148 2.83 -11.31 -24.27
C VAL A 148 2.58 -12.22 -25.49
N VAL A 149 1.37 -12.20 -26.04
CA VAL A 149 1.05 -12.96 -27.26
C VAL A 149 1.94 -12.51 -28.41
N LEU A 150 2.06 -11.19 -28.62
CA LEU A 150 2.90 -10.61 -29.66
C LEU A 150 4.37 -10.95 -29.46
N GLU A 151 4.91 -10.80 -28.25
CA GLU A 151 6.29 -11.17 -27.90
C GLU A 151 6.60 -12.64 -28.21
N SER A 152 5.66 -13.54 -27.91
CA SER A 152 5.80 -14.97 -28.19
C SER A 152 5.95 -15.30 -29.69
N LEU A 153 5.60 -14.36 -30.58
CA LEU A 153 5.72 -14.56 -32.02
C LEU A 153 7.16 -14.47 -32.50
N TRP A 154 8.03 -13.70 -31.85
CA TRP A 154 9.43 -13.48 -32.26
C TRP A 154 10.47 -13.96 -31.23
N CYS A 155 10.08 -14.22 -29.98
CA CYS A 155 11.00 -14.75 -28.96
C CYS A 155 11.21 -16.27 -29.00
N ARG A 156 10.51 -17.01 -29.87
CA ARG A 156 10.70 -18.47 -29.98
C ARG A 156 11.98 -18.81 -30.75
N PRO A 157 12.79 -19.78 -30.28
CA PRO A 157 13.91 -20.31 -31.04
C PRO A 157 13.44 -20.77 -32.43
N GLY A 158 14.11 -20.31 -33.49
CA GLY A 158 13.75 -20.62 -34.87
C GLY A 158 12.58 -19.80 -35.45
N SER A 159 12.13 -18.74 -34.78
CA SER A 159 11.14 -17.83 -35.36
C SER A 159 11.70 -17.11 -36.59
N GLU A 160 11.00 -17.20 -37.72
CA GLU A 160 11.29 -16.41 -38.93
C GLU A 160 10.90 -14.93 -38.78
N ILE A 161 10.03 -14.61 -37.81
CA ILE A 161 9.61 -13.23 -37.51
C ILE A 161 10.71 -12.54 -36.70
N LYS A 162 11.22 -11.44 -37.25
CA LYS A 162 12.11 -10.50 -36.57
C LYS A 162 11.36 -9.67 -35.53
N GLN A 163 12.03 -9.32 -34.44
CA GLN A 163 11.48 -8.40 -33.45
C GLN A 163 11.17 -7.02 -34.08
N PRO A 164 10.03 -6.38 -33.74
CA PRO A 164 9.75 -5.01 -34.18
C PRO A 164 10.81 -4.01 -33.70
N SER A 165 11.19 -3.05 -34.53
CA SER A 165 12.09 -1.96 -34.14
C SER A 165 11.42 -0.92 -33.24
N LEU A 166 10.09 -0.82 -33.31
CA LEU A 166 9.25 0.04 -32.48
C LEU A 166 7.92 -0.65 -32.17
N VAL A 167 7.51 -0.58 -30.90
CA VAL A 167 6.17 -0.95 -30.43
C VAL A 167 5.56 0.28 -29.77
N VAL A 168 4.42 0.77 -30.27
CA VAL A 168 3.66 1.86 -29.66
C VAL A 168 2.40 1.27 -29.04
N VAL A 169 2.19 1.52 -27.76
CA VAL A 169 1.08 0.97 -26.99
C VAL A 169 0.30 2.10 -26.35
N LYS A 170 -0.98 2.22 -26.69
CA LYS A 170 -1.87 3.15 -26.00
C LYS A 170 -2.57 2.44 -24.87
N SER A 171 -2.29 2.87 -23.64
CA SER A 171 -2.92 2.37 -22.43
C SER A 171 -2.71 3.37 -21.30
N GLU A 172 -3.81 3.89 -20.77
CA GLU A 172 -3.83 4.79 -19.63
C GLU A 172 -3.07 4.20 -18.44
N GLY A 173 -3.52 3.04 -17.95
CA GLY A 173 -2.95 2.41 -16.77
C GLY A 173 -1.50 1.91 -16.95
N LEU A 174 -1.08 1.49 -18.15
CA LEU A 174 0.34 1.17 -18.37
C LEU A 174 1.21 2.43 -18.44
N SER A 175 0.71 3.49 -19.08
CA SER A 175 1.43 4.76 -19.16
C SER A 175 1.65 5.34 -17.77
N GLU A 176 0.65 5.29 -16.89
CA GLU A 176 0.76 5.71 -15.49
C GLU A 176 1.76 4.84 -14.71
N ALA A 177 1.63 3.51 -14.79
CA ALA A 177 2.54 2.59 -14.11
C ALA A 177 4.00 2.76 -14.57
N ALA A 178 4.22 2.98 -15.88
CA ALA A 178 5.54 3.20 -16.43
C ALA A 178 6.11 4.58 -16.10
N ALA A 179 5.28 5.61 -15.95
CA ALA A 179 5.73 6.91 -15.48
C ALA A 179 6.31 6.81 -14.06
N VAL A 180 5.65 6.05 -13.18
CA VAL A 180 6.16 5.74 -11.83
C VAL A 180 7.50 5.02 -11.91
N ALA A 181 7.61 3.95 -12.72
CA ALA A 181 8.85 3.17 -12.85
C ALA A 181 10.00 3.93 -13.55
N CYS A 182 9.71 4.81 -14.51
CA CYS A 182 10.73 5.59 -15.22
C CYS A 182 11.37 6.66 -14.33
N VAL A 183 10.60 7.25 -13.41
CA VAL A 183 11.14 8.13 -12.37
C VAL A 183 12.13 7.34 -11.50
N GLU A 184 11.83 6.09 -11.16
CA GLU A 184 12.73 5.21 -10.39
C GLU A 184 13.99 4.79 -11.16
N THR A 185 13.94 4.69 -12.49
CA THR A 185 15.06 4.16 -13.31
C THR A 185 16.03 5.24 -13.79
N ARG A 186 15.59 6.49 -14.04
CA ARG A 186 16.50 7.57 -14.48
C ARG A 186 17.50 8.01 -13.40
N GLN A 187 17.15 7.84 -12.12
CA GLN A 187 18.08 8.09 -11.00
C GLN A 187 19.17 7.03 -10.87
N TYR A 188 18.99 5.84 -11.46
CA TYR A 188 19.94 4.73 -11.33
C TYR A 188 21.16 4.82 -12.27
N PHE A 189 21.07 5.58 -13.37
CA PHE A 189 22.09 5.58 -14.43
C PHE A 189 22.90 6.88 -14.58
N SER A 190 22.58 7.96 -13.86
CA SER A 190 23.27 9.25 -14.06
C SER A 190 24.56 9.45 -13.25
N GLU A 191 24.87 8.66 -12.22
CA GLU A 191 25.96 9.06 -11.30
C GLU A 191 26.93 7.91 -10.96
N LYS A 192 28.05 7.89 -11.69
CA LYS A 192 29.33 7.34 -11.23
C LYS A 192 30.30 8.50 -11.02
N ARG A 193 30.61 8.84 -9.77
CA ARG A 193 31.97 8.91 -9.16
C ARG A 193 32.04 9.90 -7.97
N VAL A 194 32.72 9.41 -6.90
CA VAL A 194 33.43 10.09 -5.79
C VAL A 194 32.60 10.57 -4.58
N PRO A 195 33.16 10.66 -3.35
CA PRO A 195 33.94 9.70 -2.55
C PRO A 195 33.20 9.25 -1.27
N THR A 196 33.55 8.05 -0.81
CA THR A 196 33.14 7.47 0.47
C THR A 196 33.79 8.17 1.67
N THR A 197 32.99 8.89 2.46
CA THR A 197 33.25 9.06 3.90
C THR A 197 31.96 8.84 4.68
N GLU A 198 31.98 7.85 5.56
CA GLU A 198 31.02 7.57 6.65
C GLU A 198 29.54 7.28 6.36
N MET A 199 29.11 7.12 5.10
CA MET A 199 27.69 6.84 4.86
C MET A 199 27.28 5.42 5.31
N GLY A 200 26.25 5.37 6.15
CA GLY A 200 25.51 4.16 6.53
C GLY A 200 24.68 3.63 5.35
N ARG A 201 24.02 2.48 5.53
CA ARG A 201 23.18 1.86 4.49
C ARG A 201 21.76 2.39 4.61
N GLY A 202 21.23 2.93 3.51
CA GLY A 202 19.83 3.36 3.37
C GLY A 202 18.91 2.22 2.91
N TYR A 203 17.71 2.09 3.49
CA TYR A 203 16.64 1.21 3.01
C TYR A 203 15.39 2.02 2.65
N PHE A 204 14.87 1.93 1.43
CA PHE A 204 13.71 2.72 1.02
C PHE A 204 12.44 2.36 1.81
N VAL A 205 11.64 3.39 2.14
CA VAL A 205 10.41 3.26 2.93
C VAL A 205 9.26 4.04 2.29
N ALA A 206 8.04 3.54 2.44
CA ALA A 206 6.83 4.22 1.98
C ALA A 206 6.29 5.15 3.07
N LEU A 207 5.86 6.36 2.69
CA LEU A 207 5.31 7.36 3.61
C LEU A 207 4.03 6.84 4.29
N ASN A 208 4.00 6.94 5.62
CA ASN A 208 2.90 6.65 6.51
C ASN A 208 3.00 7.62 7.69
N ASP A 209 1.95 8.39 7.92
CA ASP A 209 2.00 9.50 8.88
C ASP A 209 1.87 9.03 10.33
N ALA A 210 1.31 7.83 10.55
CA ALA A 210 1.02 7.34 11.89
C ALA A 210 2.26 6.89 12.67
N GLU A 211 2.09 6.81 13.98
CA GLU A 211 2.97 6.15 14.92
C GLU A 211 2.24 5.01 15.66
N ILE A 212 2.99 4.02 16.13
CA ILE A 212 2.47 2.87 16.86
C ILE A 212 3.08 2.84 18.26
N GLN A 213 2.24 2.77 19.29
CA GLN A 213 2.68 2.98 20.67
C GLN A 213 1.88 2.13 21.64
N SER A 214 2.50 1.84 22.78
CA SER A 214 1.84 1.21 23.92
C SER A 214 2.38 1.73 25.24
N VAL A 215 1.52 1.69 26.26
CA VAL A 215 1.87 2.00 27.64
C VAL A 215 1.57 0.78 28.48
N HIS A 216 2.53 0.36 29.29
CA HIS A 216 2.43 -0.78 30.19
C HIS A 216 2.71 -0.32 31.61
N VAL A 217 2.02 -0.88 32.60
CA VAL A 217 2.21 -0.55 34.01
C VAL A 217 2.52 -1.83 34.76
N TYR A 218 3.56 -1.78 35.58
CA TYR A 218 4.02 -2.90 36.38
C TYR A 218 3.97 -2.55 37.87
N GLU A 219 3.66 -3.55 38.68
CA GLU A 219 3.88 -3.57 40.12
C GLU A 219 5.20 -4.30 40.42
N GLY A 220 5.99 -3.77 41.36
CA GLY A 220 7.33 -4.28 41.68
C GLY A 220 8.42 -3.23 41.44
N ALA A 221 9.65 -3.57 41.81
CA ALA A 221 10.80 -2.70 41.60
C ALA A 221 11.21 -2.68 40.12
N CYS A 222 11.41 -1.49 39.54
CA CYS A 222 11.83 -1.36 38.15
C CYS A 222 13.22 -2.00 37.93
N PRO A 223 13.36 -2.99 37.02
CA PRO A 223 14.64 -3.62 36.73
C PRO A 223 15.46 -2.77 35.73
N GLU A 224 15.71 -1.49 36.06
CA GLU A 224 16.28 -0.50 35.11
C GLU A 224 17.59 -0.97 34.48
N ALA A 225 18.54 -1.42 35.30
CA ALA A 225 19.87 -1.84 34.82
C ALA A 225 19.76 -3.00 33.83
N TRP A 226 18.90 -3.97 34.14
CA TRP A 226 18.63 -5.11 33.26
C TRP A 226 17.95 -4.66 31.97
N LEU A 227 16.95 -3.78 32.04
CA LEU A 227 16.26 -3.23 30.87
C LEU A 227 17.21 -2.50 29.92
N ARG A 228 18.18 -1.72 30.44
CA ARG A 228 19.21 -1.06 29.62
C ARG A 228 20.07 -2.07 28.87
N CYS A 229 20.50 -3.14 29.54
CA CYS A 229 21.24 -4.22 28.89
C CYS A 229 20.37 -4.93 27.83
N ARG A 230 19.11 -5.22 28.15
CA ARG A 230 18.19 -5.91 27.25
C ARG A 230 17.86 -5.10 26.00
N VAL A 231 17.60 -3.81 26.14
CA VAL A 231 17.38 -2.92 24.99
C VAL A 231 18.65 -2.81 24.15
N ALA A 232 19.84 -2.81 24.75
CA ALA A 232 21.08 -2.84 24.00
C ALA A 232 21.23 -4.13 23.16
N GLU A 233 20.95 -5.31 23.73
CA GLU A 233 20.92 -6.58 22.98
C GLU A 233 19.92 -6.54 21.82
N ILE A 234 18.69 -6.06 22.07
CA ILE A 234 17.64 -5.95 21.03
C ILE A 234 18.10 -5.07 19.88
N VAL A 235 18.71 -3.91 20.20
CA VAL A 235 19.20 -2.95 19.22
C VAL A 235 20.41 -3.47 18.46
N GLU A 236 21.28 -4.25 19.11
CA GLU A 236 22.39 -4.93 18.44
C GLU A 236 21.89 -5.96 17.41
N ALA A 237 20.89 -6.75 17.77
CA ALA A 237 20.25 -7.70 16.85
C ALA A 237 19.40 -7.00 15.76
N ASN A 238 18.86 -5.82 16.08
CA ASN A 238 17.94 -5.06 15.23
C ASN A 238 18.42 -3.59 15.07
N PRO A 239 19.57 -3.37 14.42
CA PRO A 239 20.21 -2.04 14.36
C PRO A 239 19.35 -0.97 13.66
N TRP A 240 18.39 -1.41 12.87
CA TRP A 240 17.42 -0.55 12.19
C TRP A 240 16.53 0.23 13.16
N LEU A 241 16.36 -0.21 14.42
CA LEU A 241 15.62 0.52 15.46
C LEU A 241 16.28 1.87 15.80
N ALA A 242 17.61 1.95 15.68
CA ALA A 242 18.37 3.16 15.94
C ALA A 242 18.46 4.11 14.73
N GLY A 243 17.80 3.78 13.61
CA GLY A 243 17.91 4.53 12.38
C GLY A 243 17.26 5.91 12.41
N ARG A 244 17.41 6.64 11.30
CA ARG A 244 16.78 7.93 11.03
C ARG A 244 16.05 7.89 9.70
N LEU A 245 14.88 8.51 9.62
CA LEU A 245 14.22 8.73 8.34
C LEU A 245 14.86 9.91 7.66
N LYS A 246 15.57 9.68 6.54
CA LYS A 246 16.14 10.76 5.74
C LYS A 246 15.91 10.51 4.26
N ARG A 247 15.75 11.59 3.52
CA ARG A 247 15.81 11.56 2.08
C ARG A 247 17.25 11.27 1.68
N ASP A 248 17.38 10.27 0.84
CA ASP A 248 18.64 10.00 0.18
C ASP A 248 19.05 11.22 -0.65
N PRO A 249 20.25 11.80 -0.44
CA PRO A 249 20.61 13.06 -1.08
C PRO A 249 20.72 12.94 -2.61
N GLU A 250 20.99 11.74 -3.13
CA GLU A 250 21.13 11.47 -4.57
C GLU A 250 19.76 11.26 -5.24
N SER A 251 18.93 10.38 -4.70
CA SER A 251 17.62 10.04 -5.27
C SER A 251 16.46 10.88 -4.75
N GLY A 252 16.65 11.67 -3.68
CA GLY A 252 15.56 12.37 -2.97
C GLY A 252 14.51 11.44 -2.35
N ARG A 253 14.67 10.12 -2.47
CA ARG A 253 13.74 9.11 -1.97
C ARG A 253 13.91 8.97 -0.48
N LEU A 254 12.79 8.76 0.21
CA LEU A 254 12.83 8.51 1.65
C LEU A 254 13.44 7.14 1.95
N ALA A 255 14.43 7.12 2.82
CA ALA A 255 15.10 5.91 3.27
C ALA A 255 15.29 5.91 4.79
N LEU A 256 15.39 4.71 5.35
CA LEU A 256 15.89 4.48 6.69
C LEU A 256 17.41 4.41 6.68
N TRP A 257 18.04 5.36 7.36
CA TRP A 257 19.49 5.46 7.50
C TRP A 257 19.94 4.86 8.83
N ILE A 258 20.75 3.81 8.77
CA ILE A 258 21.30 3.16 9.95
C ILE A 258 22.73 3.67 10.19
N GLN A 259 22.97 4.23 11.37
CA GLN A 259 24.29 4.71 11.76
C GLN A 259 25.26 3.54 11.96
N ARG A 260 26.54 3.72 11.60
CA ARG A 260 27.57 2.68 11.81
C ARG A 260 27.85 2.40 13.28
N LYS A 261 27.83 3.45 14.10
CA LYS A 261 27.98 3.38 15.55
C LYS A 261 26.62 3.69 16.17
N ILE A 262 26.03 2.71 16.81
CA ILE A 262 24.73 2.84 17.47
C ILE A 262 24.97 3.07 18.95
N ASP A 263 24.37 4.14 19.47
CA ASP A 263 24.31 4.42 20.90
C ASP A 263 22.95 3.94 21.45
N SER A 264 22.89 2.68 21.87
CA SER A 264 21.67 2.06 22.36
C SER A 264 21.14 2.71 23.65
N GLN A 265 21.99 3.39 24.41
CA GLN A 265 21.58 4.10 25.63
C GLN A 265 20.64 5.28 25.32
N LYS A 266 20.68 5.83 24.09
CA LYS A 266 19.77 6.91 23.67
C LYS A 266 18.37 6.43 23.32
N LEU A 267 18.16 5.12 23.21
CA LEU A 267 16.84 4.54 22.91
C LEU A 267 16.03 4.27 24.18
N LEU A 268 16.68 4.16 25.35
CA LEU A 268 16.02 3.99 26.64
C LEU A 268 16.21 5.22 27.53
N GLU A 269 15.12 5.92 27.79
CA GLU A 269 15.04 7.03 28.73
C GLU A 269 14.38 6.57 30.05
N VAL A 270 14.87 7.09 31.17
CA VAL A 270 14.27 6.83 32.50
C VAL A 270 13.90 8.15 33.11
N VAL A 271 12.63 8.27 33.52
CA VAL A 271 12.04 9.52 33.99
C VAL A 271 11.39 9.27 35.34
N ALA A 272 11.79 10.04 36.34
CA ALA A 272 11.10 10.08 37.62
C ALA A 272 9.79 10.88 37.47
N VAL A 273 8.68 10.34 37.95
CA VAL A 273 7.37 11.00 37.94
C VAL A 273 6.88 11.27 39.37
N SER A 274 5.84 12.09 39.52
CA SER A 274 5.35 12.50 40.85
C SER A 274 4.68 11.37 41.64
N ASP A 275 3.94 10.48 40.95
CA ASP A 275 3.08 9.46 41.56
C ASP A 275 2.62 8.40 40.55
N THR A 276 1.88 7.39 41.02
CA THR A 276 1.31 6.32 40.18
C THR A 276 0.38 6.87 39.09
N ALA A 277 -0.44 7.88 39.39
CA ALA A 277 -1.35 8.42 38.39
C ALA A 277 -0.57 9.04 37.23
N ALA A 278 0.59 9.65 37.51
CA ALA A 278 1.53 10.09 36.49
C ALA A 278 2.19 8.93 35.73
N VAL A 279 2.43 7.76 36.34
CA VAL A 279 2.92 6.58 35.58
C VAL A 279 1.94 6.17 34.47
N VAL A 280 0.64 6.27 34.73
CA VAL A 280 -0.41 5.91 33.76
C VAL A 280 -0.77 7.09 32.85
N GLY A 281 -0.97 8.27 33.42
CA GLY A 281 -1.50 9.46 32.74
C GLY A 281 -0.43 10.35 32.09
N ASN A 282 0.84 10.27 32.50
CA ASN A 282 1.92 11.06 31.91
C ASN A 282 2.44 10.44 30.60
N CYS A 283 1.51 10.13 29.70
CA CYS A 283 1.79 9.72 28.33
C CYS A 283 2.09 10.93 27.45
N SER A 284 2.91 11.85 27.96
CA SER A 284 3.21 13.13 27.32
C SER A 284 3.68 12.90 25.89
N LYS A 285 3.30 13.79 24.96
CA LYS A 285 3.74 13.73 23.56
C LYS A 285 5.27 13.70 23.42
N HIS A 286 6.00 14.15 24.45
CA HIS A 286 7.46 14.16 24.46
C HIS A 286 8.11 12.78 24.56
N PHE A 287 7.43 11.80 25.15
CA PHE A 287 7.98 10.45 25.34
C PHE A 287 7.77 9.54 24.12
N PHE A 288 6.96 9.99 23.18
CA PHE A 288 6.66 9.26 21.97
C PHE A 288 7.56 9.68 20.81
N VAL A 289 7.68 8.79 19.81
CA VAL A 289 8.23 9.19 18.52
C VAL A 289 7.24 10.10 17.82
N LYS A 290 7.74 11.00 16.99
CA LYS A 290 6.89 11.88 16.18
C LYS A 290 6.22 11.11 15.03
N SER A 291 5.27 11.78 14.37
CA SER A 291 4.64 11.29 13.14
C SER A 291 5.69 10.97 12.07
N GLY A 292 5.35 10.08 11.13
CA GLY A 292 6.26 9.71 10.06
C GLY A 292 6.74 10.92 9.24
N CYS A 293 5.86 11.87 8.94
CA CYS A 293 6.22 13.08 8.19
C CYS A 293 7.13 14.02 8.99
N ASP A 294 6.89 14.19 10.29
CA ASP A 294 7.71 15.05 11.16
C ASP A 294 9.10 14.46 11.43
N LEU A 295 9.27 13.14 11.26
CA LEU A 295 10.55 12.46 11.37
C LEU A 295 11.41 12.56 10.10
N VAL A 296 10.83 12.92 8.95
CA VAL A 296 11.58 12.99 7.69
C VAL A 296 12.64 14.09 7.76
N ASP A 297 13.89 13.70 7.57
CA ASP A 297 15.07 14.57 7.62
C ASP A 297 15.36 15.19 9.00
N ALA A 298 14.49 14.95 10.00
CA ALA A 298 14.75 15.23 11.39
C ALA A 298 15.80 14.27 11.92
N ASP A 299 16.75 14.76 12.72
CA ASP A 299 17.69 13.90 13.45
C ASP A 299 17.05 13.33 14.73
N GLU A 300 15.88 12.71 14.57
CA GLU A 300 15.07 12.19 15.67
C GLU A 300 14.88 10.67 15.60
N PRO A 301 14.79 9.99 16.76
CA PRO A 301 14.67 8.56 16.81
C PRO A 301 13.30 8.09 16.29
N ILE A 302 13.34 6.97 15.58
CA ILE A 302 12.17 6.28 15.00
C ILE A 302 11.59 5.21 15.95
N CYS A 303 12.29 4.92 17.05
CA CYS A 303 11.93 3.97 18.10
C CYS A 303 12.37 4.57 19.44
N ARG A 304 11.55 4.41 20.49
CA ARG A 304 11.82 4.87 21.85
C ARG A 304 11.28 3.88 22.87
N PHE A 305 12.05 3.68 23.93
CA PHE A 305 11.65 3.04 25.17
C PHE A 305 11.75 4.08 26.29
N VAL A 306 10.68 4.28 27.04
CA VAL A 306 10.67 5.22 28.15
C VAL A 306 10.15 4.51 29.40
N VAL A 307 10.94 4.57 30.47
CA VAL A 307 10.61 4.01 31.77
C VAL A 307 10.19 5.15 32.69
N LEU A 308 9.00 5.07 33.25
CA LEU A 308 8.48 6.01 34.23
C LEU A 308 8.56 5.39 35.62
N ILE A 309 9.33 5.99 36.53
CA ILE A 309 9.50 5.48 37.90
C ILE A 309 8.81 6.43 38.89
N GLU A 310 7.90 5.91 39.69
CA GLU A 310 7.30 6.69 40.77
C GLU A 310 8.22 6.75 42.02
N PRO A 311 8.08 7.74 42.91
CA PRO A 311 9.04 7.97 43.99
C PRO A 311 9.10 6.84 45.02
N LYS A 312 8.00 6.10 45.20
CA LYS A 312 7.92 4.99 46.15
C LYS A 312 8.48 3.68 45.60
N GLY A 313 8.73 3.61 44.28
CA GLY A 313 9.23 2.41 43.61
C GLY A 313 8.31 1.18 43.71
N LEU A 314 7.02 1.36 44.02
CA LEU A 314 6.05 0.25 44.08
C LEU A 314 5.51 -0.09 42.69
N ARG A 315 5.43 0.93 41.81
CA ARG A 315 5.00 0.80 40.43
C ARG A 315 5.88 1.58 39.48
N TRP A 316 5.89 1.14 38.25
CA TRP A 316 6.59 1.80 37.17
C TRP A 316 5.88 1.56 35.85
N GLY A 317 6.16 2.41 34.86
CA GLY A 317 5.57 2.36 33.54
C GLY A 317 6.62 2.10 32.48
N LEU A 318 6.26 1.34 31.47
CA LEU A 318 7.06 1.16 30.26
C LEU A 318 6.26 1.67 29.07
N GLN A 319 6.78 2.68 28.39
CA GLN A 319 6.25 3.17 27.14
C GLN A 319 7.15 2.71 26.00
N VAL A 320 6.54 2.13 24.97
CA VAL A 320 7.23 1.72 23.75
C VAL A 320 6.57 2.43 22.59
N SER A 321 7.38 3.08 21.76
CA SER A 321 6.90 3.93 20.67
C SER A 321 7.74 3.73 19.43
N MET A 322 7.11 3.49 18.29
CA MET A 322 7.79 3.23 17.02
C MET A 322 7.09 3.95 15.86
N SER A 323 7.84 4.34 14.84
CA SER A 323 7.26 4.97 13.65
C SER A 323 6.53 3.92 12.80
N HIS A 324 5.29 4.21 12.40
CA HIS A 324 4.48 3.31 11.57
C HIS A 324 4.96 3.29 10.10
N MET A 325 5.91 4.17 9.76
CA MET A 325 6.75 4.10 8.55
C MET A 325 7.51 2.78 8.41
N LEU A 326 7.89 2.21 9.55
CA LEU A 326 8.75 1.04 9.62
C LEU A 326 8.05 -0.17 10.16
N THR A 327 7.04 0.03 10.99
CA THR A 327 6.43 -1.03 11.78
C THR A 327 4.93 -1.08 11.58
N ASP A 328 4.37 -2.28 11.72
CA ASP A 328 2.97 -2.53 12.03
C ASP A 328 2.87 -3.16 13.42
N GLY A 329 1.65 -3.51 13.85
CA GLY A 329 1.44 -4.19 15.13
C GLY A 329 2.30 -5.44 15.32
N HIS A 330 2.51 -6.24 14.26
CA HIS A 330 3.30 -7.47 14.38
C HIS A 330 4.77 -7.15 14.66
N THR A 331 5.37 -6.24 13.89
CA THR A 331 6.76 -5.84 14.12
C THR A 331 6.94 -5.21 15.49
N PHE A 332 6.00 -4.36 15.89
CA PHE A 332 5.99 -3.71 17.20
C PHE A 332 5.99 -4.74 18.33
N TYR A 333 5.04 -5.69 18.31
CA TYR A 333 4.94 -6.69 19.37
C TYR A 333 6.05 -7.72 19.34
N ALA A 334 6.63 -8.03 18.17
CA ALA A 334 7.83 -8.86 18.10
C ALA A 334 8.99 -8.21 18.88
N ILE A 335 9.25 -6.92 18.65
CA ILE A 335 10.28 -6.16 19.40
C ILE A 335 9.92 -6.04 20.89
N TYR A 336 8.67 -5.74 21.21
CA TYR A 336 8.22 -5.67 22.61
C TYR A 336 8.38 -7.02 23.33
N SER A 337 8.03 -8.15 22.70
CA SER A 337 8.16 -9.48 23.29
C SER A 337 9.60 -9.87 23.60
N MET A 338 10.59 -9.34 22.86
CA MET A 338 12.02 -9.56 23.17
C MET A 338 12.44 -8.93 24.50
N LEU A 339 11.64 -8.01 25.07
CA LEU A 339 11.88 -7.49 26.42
C LEU A 339 11.54 -8.50 27.52
N ASP A 340 10.87 -9.61 27.20
CA ASP A 340 10.62 -10.66 28.20
C ASP A 340 11.93 -11.28 28.65
N SER A 341 12.09 -11.43 29.97
CA SER A 341 13.28 -12.03 30.59
C SER A 341 13.58 -13.45 30.11
N ASN A 342 12.56 -14.18 29.66
CA ASN A 342 12.65 -15.55 29.19
C ASN A 342 12.64 -15.66 27.65
N ALA A 343 12.44 -14.56 26.93
CA ALA A 343 12.43 -14.59 25.46
C ALA A 343 13.86 -14.61 24.88
N GLU A 344 13.98 -15.12 23.66
CA GLU A 344 15.20 -14.95 22.87
C GLU A 344 15.17 -13.58 22.17
N VAL A 345 16.32 -12.89 22.14
CA VAL A 345 16.52 -11.73 21.26
C VAL A 345 17.02 -12.25 19.92
N TRP A 346 16.29 -11.93 18.84
CA TRP A 346 16.62 -12.39 17.49
C TRP A 346 16.56 -11.25 16.48
N SER A 347 17.26 -11.43 15.36
CA SER A 347 17.34 -10.44 14.28
C SER A 347 16.18 -10.60 13.29
N MET A 348 15.38 -9.54 13.14
CA MET A 348 14.31 -9.51 12.14
C MET A 348 14.85 -9.23 10.73
N GLU A 349 14.24 -9.84 9.72
CA GLU A 349 14.59 -9.63 8.32
C GLU A 349 14.09 -8.27 7.82
N VAL A 350 15.01 -7.33 7.60
CA VAL A 350 14.71 -5.97 7.13
C VAL A 350 14.61 -5.85 5.60
N THR A 351 15.03 -6.89 4.88
CA THR A 351 14.90 -6.91 3.41
C THR A 351 13.44 -6.93 3.06
N ARG A 352 12.98 -5.89 2.34
CA ARG A 352 11.57 -5.73 2.05
C ARG A 352 11.10 -6.78 1.05
N VAL A 353 10.17 -7.62 1.49
CA VAL A 353 9.32 -8.41 0.58
C VAL A 353 8.50 -7.43 -0.26
N LYS A 354 8.40 -7.69 -1.57
CA LYS A 354 7.55 -6.90 -2.46
C LYS A 354 6.10 -7.03 -2.01
N PHE A 355 5.61 -5.99 -1.35
CA PHE A 355 4.29 -5.94 -0.77
C PHE A 355 3.50 -4.82 -1.43
N ASP A 356 2.36 -5.19 -2.01
CA ASP A 356 1.37 -4.24 -2.50
C ASP A 356 0.06 -4.49 -1.73
N PRO A 357 -0.31 -3.60 -0.78
CA PRO A 357 -1.52 -3.78 0.02
C PRO A 357 -2.79 -3.82 -0.85
N MET A 358 -2.72 -3.29 -2.07
CA MET A 358 -3.83 -3.29 -3.05
C MET A 358 -3.93 -4.56 -3.88
N ARG A 359 -2.88 -5.39 -3.92
CA ARG A 359 -2.84 -6.63 -4.71
C ARG A 359 -2.67 -7.89 -3.88
N CYS A 360 -2.39 -7.75 -2.58
CA CYS A 360 -2.19 -8.89 -1.69
C CYS A 360 -3.50 -9.59 -1.27
N LEU A 361 -4.67 -9.05 -1.64
CA LEU A 361 -5.97 -9.67 -1.38
C LEU A 361 -6.47 -10.41 -2.62
N HIS A 362 -7.14 -11.55 -2.41
CA HIS A 362 -7.53 -12.50 -3.45
C HIS A 362 -8.71 -12.05 -4.34
N ALA A 363 -9.19 -10.80 -4.21
CA ALA A 363 -10.29 -10.28 -5.01
C ALA A 363 -10.09 -8.79 -5.32
N PRO A 364 -10.60 -8.31 -6.47
CA PRO A 364 -10.60 -6.89 -6.76
C PRO A 364 -11.35 -6.16 -5.65
N PHE A 365 -10.82 -5.02 -5.22
CA PHE A 365 -11.48 -4.18 -4.22
C PHE A 365 -12.87 -3.69 -4.66
N HIS A 366 -13.34 -3.98 -5.88
CA HIS A 366 -14.67 -3.62 -6.41
C HIS A 366 -15.01 -2.13 -6.19
N GLY A 367 -14.01 -1.24 -6.32
CA GLY A 367 -14.16 0.19 -6.05
C GLY A 367 -14.28 0.56 -4.56
N LYS A 368 -14.31 -0.39 -3.62
CA LYS A 368 -14.37 -0.15 -2.17
C LYS A 368 -13.21 0.69 -1.67
N TRP A 369 -12.00 0.44 -2.17
CA TRP A 369 -10.83 1.23 -1.78
C TRP A 369 -10.98 2.68 -2.23
N LEU A 370 -11.37 2.89 -3.49
CA LEU A 370 -11.63 4.23 -4.01
C LEU A 370 -12.75 4.91 -3.21
N PHE A 371 -13.84 4.20 -2.90
CA PHE A 371 -14.91 4.70 -2.05
C PHE A 371 -14.39 5.09 -0.65
N PHE A 372 -13.64 4.20 0.00
CA PHE A 372 -13.06 4.44 1.33
C PHE A 372 -12.17 5.68 1.33
N VAL A 373 -11.25 5.80 0.35
CA VAL A 373 -10.37 6.96 0.19
C VAL A 373 -11.16 8.24 -0.07
N LEU A 374 -12.13 8.21 -1.00
CA LEU A 374 -12.96 9.38 -1.30
C LEU A 374 -13.79 9.83 -0.10
N GLN A 375 -14.36 8.90 0.68
CA GLN A 375 -15.09 9.26 1.90
C GLN A 375 -14.15 9.80 2.97
N HIS A 376 -12.97 9.20 3.13
CA HIS A 376 -11.96 9.71 4.04
C HIS A 376 -11.56 11.14 3.65
N LEU A 377 -11.22 11.41 2.39
CA LEU A 377 -10.90 12.75 1.90
C LEU A 377 -12.07 13.73 2.03
N ARG A 378 -13.30 13.30 1.74
CA ARG A 378 -14.50 14.13 1.92
C ARG A 378 -14.71 14.53 3.38
N SER A 379 -14.46 13.61 4.32
CA SER A 379 -14.49 13.91 5.76
C SER A 379 -13.42 14.92 6.17
N GLN A 380 -12.30 15.00 5.41
CA GLN A 380 -11.25 16.00 5.63
C GLN A 380 -11.66 17.39 5.13
N ILE A 381 -12.27 17.48 3.95
CA ILE A 381 -12.55 18.75 3.24
C ILE A 381 -13.86 19.43 3.71
N GLY A 382 -14.90 18.67 4.07
CA GLY A 382 -16.24 19.19 4.35
C GLY A 382 -16.44 19.89 5.71
N TRP A 383 -15.37 20.19 6.46
CA TRP A 383 -15.49 20.50 7.89
C TRP A 383 -15.69 22.00 8.18
N LYS A 384 -16.94 22.38 8.45
CA LYS A 384 -17.23 23.44 9.44
C LYS A 384 -17.03 22.82 10.82
N ARG A 385 -16.28 23.49 11.72
CA ARG A 385 -16.01 23.07 13.12
C ARG A 385 -17.29 22.62 13.85
N THR A 386 -17.69 21.36 13.74
CA THR A 386 -18.66 20.76 14.66
C THR A 386 -17.93 20.49 15.95
N SER A 387 -18.37 21.12 17.04
CA SER A 387 -17.69 21.25 18.34
C SER A 387 -17.67 20.00 19.22
N HIS A 388 -18.05 18.82 18.71
CA HIS A 388 -18.25 17.65 19.55
C HIS A 388 -16.99 16.77 19.51
N MET A 389 -16.33 16.65 20.66
CA MET A 389 -15.23 15.71 20.87
C MET A 389 -15.73 14.27 20.73
N PRO A 390 -14.93 13.34 20.19
CA PRO A 390 -15.30 11.93 20.16
C PRO A 390 -15.43 11.41 21.60
N ILE A 391 -16.36 10.48 21.80
CA ILE A 391 -16.46 9.72 23.06
C ILE A 391 -15.43 8.61 22.98
N VAL A 392 -14.43 8.67 23.85
CA VAL A 392 -13.41 7.64 24.01
C VAL A 392 -13.84 6.72 25.16
N GLN A 393 -13.90 5.42 24.91
CA GLN A 393 -14.16 4.42 25.95
C GLN A 393 -13.12 3.32 25.87
N CYS A 394 -12.57 2.92 27.01
CA CYS A 394 -11.64 1.81 27.12
C CYS A 394 -12.17 0.84 28.17
N ARG A 395 -12.78 -0.26 27.73
CA ARG A 395 -13.55 -1.15 28.61
C ARG A 395 -13.18 -2.61 28.37
N TYR A 396 -13.24 -3.40 29.43
CA TYR A 396 -13.15 -4.85 29.32
C TYR A 396 -14.30 -5.39 28.46
N VAL A 397 -14.02 -6.43 27.69
CA VAL A 397 -15.04 -7.22 27.01
C VAL A 397 -15.57 -8.24 27.99
N ARG A 398 -16.89 -8.37 28.07
CA ARG A 398 -17.55 -9.35 28.91
C ARG A 398 -17.36 -10.77 28.36
N ASP A 399 -16.61 -11.61 29.09
CA ASP A 399 -16.37 -12.99 28.69
C ASP A 399 -17.68 -13.79 28.59
N ASP A 400 -18.59 -13.62 29.54
CA ASP A 400 -19.90 -14.28 29.53
C ASP A 400 -20.69 -13.97 28.24
N TRP A 401 -20.61 -12.73 27.75
CA TRP A 401 -21.19 -12.36 26.47
C TRP A 401 -20.50 -13.07 25.30
N VAL A 402 -19.17 -13.06 25.25
CA VAL A 402 -18.39 -13.71 24.18
C VAL A 402 -18.69 -15.20 24.12
N GLN A 403 -18.65 -15.90 25.26
CA GLN A 403 -18.93 -17.33 25.34
C GLN A 403 -20.37 -17.64 24.91
N LYS A 404 -21.35 -16.84 25.35
CA LYS A 404 -22.75 -16.97 24.92
C LYS A 404 -22.89 -16.81 23.41
N GLN A 405 -22.22 -15.83 22.80
CA GLN A 405 -22.28 -15.63 21.36
C GLN A 405 -21.61 -16.78 20.59
N LYS A 406 -20.49 -17.30 21.07
CA LYS A 406 -19.82 -18.48 20.47
C LYS A 406 -20.69 -19.73 20.58
N ALA A 407 -21.32 -19.98 21.73
CA ALA A 407 -22.19 -21.14 21.93
C ALA A 407 -23.48 -21.06 21.10
N ALA A 408 -24.01 -19.85 20.89
CA ALA A 408 -25.18 -19.63 20.04
C ALA A 408 -24.87 -19.69 18.53
N PHE A 409 -23.59 -19.64 18.14
CA PHE A 409 -23.20 -19.69 16.74
C PHE A 409 -23.40 -21.11 16.18
N GLN A 410 -24.22 -21.21 15.14
CA GLN A 410 -24.38 -22.44 14.37
C GLN A 410 -23.39 -22.44 13.21
N ALA A 411 -22.59 -23.51 13.11
CA ALA A 411 -21.65 -23.69 12.01
C ALA A 411 -22.35 -23.60 10.65
N GLN A 412 -21.70 -22.94 9.70
CA GLN A 412 -22.14 -22.85 8.31
C GLN A 412 -21.22 -23.72 7.45
N ALA A 413 -21.66 -24.09 6.25
CA ALA A 413 -20.91 -24.98 5.35
C ALA A 413 -19.46 -24.52 5.10
N ASP A 414 -19.20 -23.21 5.14
CA ASP A 414 -17.88 -22.62 4.89
C ASP A 414 -17.30 -21.84 6.09
N VAL A 415 -17.96 -21.88 7.25
CA VAL A 415 -17.53 -21.23 8.48
C VAL A 415 -17.82 -22.14 9.68
N ALA A 416 -16.78 -22.87 10.12
CA ALA A 416 -16.90 -23.82 11.22
C ALA A 416 -17.02 -23.16 12.60
N PHE A 417 -16.43 -21.97 12.79
CA PHE A 417 -16.45 -21.26 14.06
C PHE A 417 -16.31 -19.74 13.86
N VAL A 418 -16.60 -18.98 14.90
CA VAL A 418 -16.34 -17.53 14.99
C VAL A 418 -15.48 -17.22 16.21
N SER A 419 -14.51 -16.33 16.05
CA SER A 419 -13.65 -15.84 17.14
C SER A 419 -14.25 -14.65 17.85
N SER A 420 -13.67 -14.31 19.01
CA SER A 420 -13.97 -13.06 19.72
C SER A 420 -13.76 -11.84 18.81
N ASN A 421 -12.71 -11.83 17.97
CA ASN A 421 -12.47 -10.76 17.01
C ASN A 421 -13.59 -10.61 15.98
N ASP A 422 -14.11 -11.72 15.45
CA ASP A 422 -15.20 -11.72 14.47
C ASP A 422 -16.50 -11.17 15.08
N LEU A 423 -16.81 -11.60 16.30
CA LEU A 423 -17.97 -11.19 17.07
C LEU A 423 -17.95 -9.69 17.35
N LEU A 424 -16.85 -9.20 17.90
CA LEU A 424 -16.68 -7.81 18.33
C LEU A 424 -16.57 -6.85 17.13
N THR A 425 -15.87 -7.24 16.07
CA THR A 425 -15.82 -6.47 14.81
C THR A 425 -17.21 -6.31 14.23
N SER A 426 -17.98 -7.40 14.08
CA SER A 426 -19.35 -7.33 13.57
C SER A 426 -20.26 -6.50 14.48
N TRP A 427 -20.16 -6.67 15.81
CA TRP A 427 -20.95 -5.90 16.78
C TRP A 427 -20.66 -4.40 16.67
N PHE A 428 -19.38 -4.00 16.71
CA PHE A 428 -18.96 -2.61 16.66
C PHE A 428 -19.43 -1.91 15.37
N LEU A 429 -19.23 -2.56 14.22
CA LEU A 429 -19.63 -2.00 12.92
C LEU A 429 -21.15 -1.92 12.77
N LYS A 430 -21.91 -2.85 13.34
CA LYS A 430 -23.37 -2.75 13.42
C LYS A 430 -23.84 -1.63 14.33
N ALA A 431 -23.17 -1.42 15.46
CA ALA A 431 -23.53 -0.36 16.40
C ALA A 431 -23.23 1.04 15.83
N THR A 432 -22.16 1.18 15.07
CA THR A 432 -21.70 2.47 14.52
C THR A 432 -22.19 2.78 13.11
N GLN A 433 -22.68 1.76 12.39
CA GLN A 433 -23.30 1.83 11.06
C GLN A 433 -22.53 2.68 10.04
N PRO A 434 -21.22 2.45 9.83
CA PRO A 434 -20.49 3.20 8.82
C PRO A 434 -20.95 2.79 7.41
N SER A 435 -20.88 3.69 6.43
CA SER A 435 -21.16 3.36 5.02
C SER A 435 -20.11 2.43 4.41
N CYS A 436 -18.89 2.44 4.95
CA CYS A 436 -17.83 1.48 4.66
C CYS A 436 -16.93 1.30 5.89
N ALA A 437 -16.37 0.11 6.10
CA ALA A 437 -15.47 -0.15 7.21
C ALA A 437 -14.19 -0.85 6.76
N ALA A 438 -13.09 -0.62 7.49
CA ALA A 438 -11.84 -1.33 7.31
C ALA A 438 -11.52 -2.20 8.54
N LEU A 439 -11.08 -3.43 8.32
CA LEU A 439 -10.39 -4.25 9.32
C LEU A 439 -8.93 -4.39 8.90
N LEU A 440 -8.01 -3.97 9.77
CA LEU A 440 -6.58 -4.16 9.57
C LEU A 440 -6.20 -5.64 9.78
N LEU A 441 -5.45 -6.19 8.82
CA LEU A 441 -5.05 -7.59 8.79
C LEU A 441 -3.52 -7.70 8.62
N ASN A 442 -2.87 -8.46 9.51
CA ASN A 442 -1.47 -8.86 9.34
C ASN A 442 -1.35 -9.82 8.15
N MET A 443 -0.50 -9.48 7.16
CA MET A 443 -0.32 -10.25 5.95
C MET A 443 0.82 -11.27 6.03
N ARG A 444 1.55 -11.34 7.15
CA ARG A 444 2.52 -12.41 7.38
C ARG A 444 1.83 -13.76 7.47
N ASN A 445 2.46 -14.77 6.89
CA ASN A 445 1.94 -16.12 6.67
C ASN A 445 0.64 -16.16 5.84
N ARG A 446 0.29 -15.06 5.18
CA ARG A 446 -0.88 -14.94 4.29
C ARG A 446 -0.50 -14.65 2.85
N MET A 447 0.70 -14.11 2.64
CA MET A 447 1.29 -13.84 1.33
C MET A 447 2.56 -14.68 1.16
N GLN A 448 2.75 -15.23 -0.05
CA GLN A 448 3.94 -16.03 -0.37
C GLN A 448 5.22 -15.22 -0.13
N GLY A 449 6.18 -15.82 0.58
CA GLY A 449 7.47 -15.20 0.90
C GLY A 449 7.42 -14.15 2.01
N LEU A 450 6.27 -13.93 2.65
CA LEU A 450 6.13 -13.04 3.80
C LEU A 450 5.81 -13.84 5.06
N GLU A 451 6.80 -13.96 5.94
CA GLU A 451 6.80 -14.74 7.19
C GLU A 451 6.90 -13.84 8.43
N ASP A 452 6.72 -14.43 9.62
CA ASP A 452 6.78 -13.74 10.92
C ASP A 452 8.11 -13.04 11.23
N LYS A 453 9.21 -13.51 10.63
CA LYS A 453 10.55 -12.94 10.80
C LYS A 453 10.75 -11.55 10.16
N HIS A 454 9.88 -11.13 9.25
CA HIS A 454 10.08 -9.90 8.49
C HIS A 454 9.73 -8.65 9.31
N ALA A 455 10.67 -7.71 9.41
CA ALA A 455 10.43 -6.38 9.96
C ALA A 455 9.76 -5.49 8.91
N GLY A 456 8.67 -4.84 9.28
CA GLY A 456 8.00 -3.94 8.35
C GLY A 456 6.53 -3.68 8.63
N CYS A 457 5.98 -2.61 8.03
CA CYS A 457 4.54 -2.49 7.87
C CYS A 457 4.04 -3.41 6.75
N TYR A 458 3.50 -4.58 7.13
CA TYR A 458 2.87 -5.57 6.25
C TYR A 458 1.42 -5.84 6.67
N ALA A 459 0.70 -4.75 6.95
CA ALA A 459 -0.73 -4.78 7.17
C ALA A 459 -1.48 -4.42 5.88
N SER A 460 -2.62 -5.09 5.64
CA SER A 460 -3.59 -4.71 4.62
C SER A 460 -4.95 -4.44 5.26
N MET A 461 -5.87 -3.85 4.50
CA MET A 461 -7.23 -3.53 4.96
C MET A 461 -8.26 -4.40 4.23
N LEU A 462 -9.00 -5.20 4.98
CA LEU A 462 -10.24 -5.80 4.49
C LEU A 462 -11.35 -4.76 4.56
N LEU A 463 -11.94 -4.42 3.41
CA LEU A 463 -13.00 -3.42 3.33
C LEU A 463 -14.39 -4.07 3.29
N PHE A 464 -15.28 -3.58 4.14
CA PHE A 464 -16.63 -4.08 4.32
C PHE A 464 -17.66 -2.99 4.02
N PHE A 465 -18.74 -3.41 3.38
CA PHE A 465 -20.01 -2.69 3.32
C PHE A 465 -21.02 -3.29 4.31
N PRO A 466 -22.17 -2.66 4.55
CA PRO A 466 -23.11 -3.06 5.60
C PRO A 466 -23.50 -4.54 5.61
N GLU A 467 -23.81 -5.10 4.45
CA GLU A 467 -24.17 -6.51 4.33
C GLU A 467 -23.02 -7.48 4.64
N GLU A 468 -21.78 -6.98 4.60
CA GLU A 468 -20.56 -7.77 4.77
C GLU A 468 -20.11 -7.80 6.22
N TYR A 469 -20.38 -6.76 7.01
CA TYR A 469 -20.10 -6.78 8.45
C TYR A 469 -21.32 -7.15 9.31
N LYS A 470 -22.49 -7.44 8.70
CA LYS A 470 -23.73 -7.76 9.44
C LYS A 470 -23.64 -8.98 10.34
N SER A 471 -22.76 -9.93 10.00
CA SER A 471 -22.61 -11.16 10.77
C SER A 471 -21.14 -11.47 11.07
N PRO A 472 -20.84 -12.05 12.26
CA PRO A 472 -19.50 -12.54 12.59
C PRO A 472 -18.98 -13.58 11.59
N ALA A 473 -19.87 -14.41 11.04
CA ALA A 473 -19.52 -15.40 10.01
C ALA A 473 -18.94 -14.74 8.75
N ASN A 474 -19.48 -13.59 8.33
CA ASN A 474 -18.95 -12.86 7.19
C ASN A 474 -17.55 -12.28 7.49
N ILE A 475 -17.31 -11.76 8.70
CA ILE A 475 -15.97 -11.31 9.11
C ILE A 475 -14.97 -12.47 9.03
N ARG A 476 -15.32 -13.62 9.62
CA ARG A 476 -14.51 -14.84 9.55
C ARG A 476 -14.23 -15.25 8.11
N ARG A 477 -15.25 -15.29 7.26
CA ARG A 477 -15.13 -15.64 5.85
C ARG A 477 -14.18 -14.69 5.12
N ALA A 478 -14.25 -13.38 5.40
CA ALA A 478 -13.37 -12.39 4.80
C ALA A 478 -11.90 -12.64 5.15
N ILE A 479 -11.62 -12.93 6.42
CA ILE A 479 -10.27 -13.21 6.92
C ILE A 479 -9.73 -14.51 6.34
N THR A 480 -10.53 -15.58 6.34
CA THR A 480 -10.13 -16.89 5.81
C THR A 480 -9.87 -16.84 4.32
N ARG A 481 -10.74 -16.18 3.56
CA ARG A 481 -10.60 -16.03 2.10
C ARG A 481 -9.61 -14.93 1.70
N GLN A 482 -9.14 -14.11 2.64
CA GLN A 482 -8.38 -12.88 2.39
C GLN A 482 -9.04 -12.02 1.30
N SER A 483 -10.35 -11.86 1.42
CA SER A 483 -11.18 -11.25 0.38
C SER A 483 -12.36 -10.51 0.98
N PRO A 484 -12.69 -9.31 0.47
CA PRO A 484 -13.88 -8.58 0.89
C PRO A 484 -15.19 -9.19 0.33
N ALA A 485 -15.13 -10.20 -0.55
CA ALA A 485 -16.31 -10.94 -1.03
C ALA A 485 -16.75 -12.01 -0.01
N CYS A 486 -17.25 -11.55 1.13
CA CYS A 486 -17.45 -12.37 2.32
C CYS A 486 -18.90 -12.68 2.67
N THR A 487 -19.84 -12.41 1.77
CA THR A 487 -21.20 -12.97 1.86
C THR A 487 -21.20 -14.44 1.43
N PRO A 488 -22.18 -15.27 1.85
CA PRO A 488 -22.28 -16.65 1.39
C PRO A 488 -22.35 -16.77 -0.14
N THR A 489 -23.02 -15.82 -0.80
CA THR A 489 -23.15 -15.77 -2.26
C THR A 489 -21.91 -15.23 -2.97
N GLY A 490 -20.96 -14.62 -2.23
CA GLY A 490 -19.80 -13.92 -2.78
C GLY A 490 -20.16 -12.69 -3.62
N GLN A 491 -21.43 -12.29 -3.68
CA GLN A 491 -21.88 -11.17 -4.50
C GLN A 491 -21.32 -9.85 -3.97
N GLN A 492 -21.00 -8.96 -4.90
CA GLN A 492 -20.62 -7.59 -4.59
C GLN A 492 -21.73 -6.89 -3.81
N GLN A 493 -21.34 -6.19 -2.75
CA GLN A 493 -22.23 -5.39 -1.93
C GLN A 493 -22.08 -3.90 -2.26
N TRP A 494 -23.00 -3.09 -1.72
CA TRP A 494 -23.05 -1.64 -1.96
C TRP A 494 -22.74 -0.85 -0.69
N PRO A 495 -22.15 0.36 -0.80
CA PRO A 495 -21.91 1.20 0.35
C PRO A 495 -23.22 1.55 1.06
N GLY A 496 -23.14 1.72 2.37
CA GLY A 496 -24.25 2.23 3.16
C GLY A 496 -24.59 3.68 2.84
N ARG A 497 -25.68 4.18 3.44
CA ARG A 497 -26.04 5.60 3.33
C ARG A 497 -25.03 6.46 4.11
N GLY A 498 -24.67 7.61 3.56
CA GLY A 498 -23.79 8.60 4.20
C GLY A 498 -22.30 8.41 3.90
N SER A 499 -21.47 9.22 4.55
CA SER A 499 -20.02 9.30 4.33
C SER A 499 -19.17 8.72 5.46
N LYS A 500 -19.80 8.08 6.44
CA LYS A 500 -19.13 7.60 7.65
C LYS A 500 -18.27 6.37 7.32
N VAL A 501 -16.98 6.42 7.65
CA VAL A 501 -16.06 5.29 7.45
C VAL A 501 -15.62 4.73 8.80
N GLY A 502 -15.72 3.43 9.02
CA GLY A 502 -15.30 2.78 10.27
C GLY A 502 -13.95 2.09 10.16
N MET A 503 -13.26 1.93 11.27
CA MET A 503 -11.99 1.21 11.31
C MET A 503 -11.89 0.33 12.56
N VAL A 504 -11.43 -0.90 12.35
CA VAL A 504 -11.18 -1.87 13.42
C VAL A 504 -9.75 -2.39 13.28
N THR A 505 -9.04 -2.47 14.40
CA THR A 505 -7.70 -3.06 14.49
C THR A 505 -7.65 -4.05 15.65
N SER A 506 -6.83 -5.09 15.51
CA SER A 506 -6.81 -6.23 16.43
C SER A 506 -5.39 -6.48 16.93
N TRP A 507 -5.08 -5.94 18.10
CA TRP A 507 -3.78 -6.01 18.76
C TRP A 507 -3.67 -7.20 19.72
N HIS A 508 -4.79 -7.67 20.27
CA HIS A 508 -4.83 -8.79 21.23
C HIS A 508 -4.22 -10.09 20.68
N MET A 509 -4.26 -10.32 19.36
CA MET A 509 -3.67 -11.52 18.74
C MET A 509 -2.14 -11.46 18.63
N LEU A 510 -1.56 -10.28 18.83
CA LEU A 510 -0.13 -10.01 18.72
C LEU A 510 0.51 -9.78 20.09
N TYR A 511 -0.31 -9.56 21.11
CA TYR A 511 0.12 -9.25 22.46
C TYR A 511 0.88 -10.42 23.09
N HIS A 512 1.93 -10.09 23.83
CA HIS A 512 2.71 -10.99 24.67
C HIS A 512 2.81 -10.34 26.06
N ASP A 513 2.55 -11.08 27.13
CA ASP A 513 2.69 -10.55 28.49
C ASP A 513 4.17 -10.60 28.88
N VAL A 514 4.84 -9.45 28.92
CA VAL A 514 6.28 -9.38 29.13
C VAL A 514 6.60 -9.55 30.61
N ALA A 515 7.23 -10.67 30.96
CA ALA A 515 7.62 -10.97 32.32
C ALA A 515 8.97 -10.35 32.70
N PHE A 516 9.02 -9.66 33.84
CA PHE A 516 10.25 -9.24 34.50
C PHE A 516 10.32 -9.81 35.91
N ASP A 517 11.51 -10.22 36.35
CA ASP A 517 11.74 -10.79 37.67
C ASP A 517 11.21 -9.86 38.78
N GLY A 518 10.35 -10.41 39.64
CA GLY A 518 9.75 -9.67 40.75
C GLY A 518 8.74 -8.60 40.35
N CYS A 519 8.34 -8.53 39.09
CA CYS A 519 7.33 -7.60 38.59
C CYS A 519 6.06 -8.33 38.14
N LYS A 520 4.92 -7.67 38.28
CA LYS A 520 3.63 -8.11 37.73
C LYS A 520 3.08 -7.03 36.83
N GLN A 521 2.76 -7.39 35.59
CA GLN A 521 2.07 -6.47 34.68
C GLN A 521 0.63 -6.25 35.16
N LEU A 522 0.26 -4.99 35.37
CA LEU A 522 -1.08 -4.59 35.81
C LEU A 522 -1.99 -4.26 34.64
N THR A 523 -1.47 -3.56 33.63
CA THR A 523 -2.23 -3.17 32.45
C THR A 523 -1.32 -2.84 31.28
N HIS A 524 -1.89 -2.91 30.09
CA HIS A 524 -1.32 -2.54 28.80
C HIS A 524 -2.38 -1.74 28.04
N PHE A 525 -1.97 -0.65 27.40
CA PHE A 525 -2.83 0.16 26.54
C PHE A 525 -2.20 0.36 25.17
N PRO A 526 -2.94 0.11 24.07
CA PRO A 526 -2.58 0.64 22.78
C PRO A 526 -2.79 2.16 22.80
N CYS A 527 -1.74 2.91 22.50
CA CYS A 527 -1.80 4.36 22.39
C CYS A 527 -1.75 4.74 20.91
N GLY A 528 -2.77 5.48 20.48
CA GLY A 528 -2.77 6.11 19.17
C GLY A 528 -2.03 7.45 19.20
N PRO A 529 -1.57 7.94 18.06
CA PRO A 529 -1.19 9.33 17.86
C PRO A 529 -2.18 10.27 18.55
N ARG A 530 -1.78 11.09 19.52
CA ARG A 530 -2.67 12.13 20.08
C ARG A 530 -3.13 13.12 18.98
N ASN A 531 -2.40 13.19 17.86
CA ASN A 531 -2.76 13.98 16.67
C ASN A 531 -3.65 13.21 15.68
N LEU A 532 -3.81 11.89 15.83
CA LEU A 532 -5.05 11.21 15.44
C LEU A 532 -6.12 11.64 16.45
N ALA A 533 -6.46 12.93 16.41
CA ALA A 533 -7.86 13.27 16.37
C ALA A 533 -8.43 12.51 15.17
N VAL A 534 -8.68 11.21 15.33
CA VAL A 534 -9.61 10.45 14.52
C VAL A 534 -10.84 11.32 14.57
N LYS A 535 -11.05 12.09 13.51
CA LYS A 535 -12.14 13.06 13.47
C LYS A 535 -13.38 12.31 13.90
N PRO A 536 -14.24 12.85 14.78
CA PRO A 536 -15.34 12.12 15.44
C PRO A 536 -16.16 11.20 14.52
N GLN A 537 -16.19 11.52 13.23
CA GLN A 537 -16.85 10.81 12.14
C GLN A 537 -16.24 9.46 11.74
N VAL A 538 -15.04 9.09 12.19
CA VAL A 538 -14.45 7.76 11.89
C VAL A 538 -14.57 6.89 13.13
N PRO A 539 -15.67 6.11 13.30
CA PRO A 539 -15.78 5.19 14.42
C PRO A 539 -14.60 4.22 14.38
N PHE A 540 -13.82 4.23 15.45
CA PHE A 540 -12.61 3.43 15.58
C PHE A 540 -12.75 2.45 16.74
N ALA A 541 -12.25 1.23 16.55
CA ALA A 541 -12.08 0.25 17.60
C ALA A 541 -10.71 -0.42 17.53
N ALA A 542 -10.03 -0.54 18.68
CA ALA A 542 -8.88 -1.39 18.86
C ALA A 542 -9.19 -2.49 19.88
N LEU A 543 -9.09 -3.75 19.47
CA LEU A 543 -9.21 -4.90 20.36
C LEU A 543 -7.82 -5.26 20.89
N PHE A 544 -7.64 -5.27 22.20
CA PHE A 544 -6.35 -5.51 22.83
C PHE A 544 -6.50 -6.33 24.12
N ALA A 545 -5.39 -6.87 24.62
CA ALA A 545 -5.32 -7.53 25.91
C ALA A 545 -4.66 -6.57 26.91
N PRO A 546 -5.39 -6.07 27.93
CA PRO A 546 -4.79 -5.27 29.01
C PRO A 546 -3.79 -6.07 29.84
N SER A 547 -4.00 -7.37 29.98
CA SER A 547 -3.16 -8.30 30.72
C SER A 547 -3.42 -9.72 30.23
N GLU A 548 -2.58 -10.68 30.63
CA GLU A 548 -2.77 -12.09 30.30
C GLU A 548 -4.20 -12.58 30.61
N GLY A 549 -4.82 -13.26 29.65
CA GLY A 549 -6.16 -13.84 29.78
C GLY A 549 -7.32 -12.84 29.74
N SER A 550 -7.07 -11.53 29.59
CA SER A 550 -8.11 -10.51 29.48
C SER A 550 -8.28 -9.99 28.06
N LEU A 551 -9.48 -9.51 27.75
CA LEU A 551 -9.81 -8.87 26.47
C LEU A 551 -10.51 -7.55 26.74
N ALA A 552 -10.07 -6.49 26.06
CA ALA A 552 -10.67 -5.17 26.13
C ALA A 552 -10.82 -4.55 24.75
N MET A 553 -11.61 -3.48 24.70
CA MET A 553 -11.82 -2.69 23.50
C MET A 553 -11.67 -1.21 23.82
N LEU A 554 -10.78 -0.55 23.09
CA LEU A 554 -10.70 0.91 23.02
C LEU A 554 -11.57 1.36 21.85
N THR A 555 -12.50 2.26 22.09
CA THR A 555 -13.41 2.79 21.08
C THR A 555 -13.41 4.30 21.04
N MET A 556 -13.52 4.85 19.83
CA MET A 556 -13.78 6.27 19.61
C MET A 556 -15.02 6.39 18.74
N THR A 557 -16.07 7.01 19.26
CA THR A 557 -17.38 7.10 18.59
C THR A 557 -18.06 8.45 18.82
N GLU A 558 -19.05 8.78 17.99
CA GLU A 558 -19.86 10.01 18.16
C GLU A 558 -20.90 9.90 19.28
N LYS A 559 -21.24 8.65 19.65
CA LYS A 559 -22.27 8.30 20.64
C LYS A 559 -21.74 7.19 21.50
N GLU A 560 -22.17 7.18 22.76
CA GLU A 560 -21.87 6.09 23.67
C GLU A 560 -22.39 4.77 23.08
N LEU A 561 -21.56 3.73 23.12
CA LEU A 561 -21.94 2.42 22.63
C LEU A 561 -22.86 1.72 23.66
N PRO A 562 -23.80 0.88 23.20
CA PRO A 562 -24.74 0.23 24.11
C PRO A 562 -24.02 -0.66 25.13
N PHE A 563 -24.42 -0.51 26.39
CA PHE A 563 -24.01 -1.39 27.48
C PHE A 563 -24.43 -2.85 27.18
N GLY A 564 -23.60 -3.81 27.57
CA GLY A 564 -23.90 -5.24 27.47
C GLY A 564 -22.77 -6.08 26.89
N VAL A 565 -22.06 -5.58 25.88
CA VAL A 565 -20.86 -6.23 25.33
C VAL A 565 -19.60 -5.80 26.10
N LEU A 566 -19.54 -4.52 26.44
CA LEU A 566 -18.49 -3.92 27.24
C LEU A 566 -18.88 -3.95 28.71
N GLY A 567 -17.93 -4.31 29.56
CA GLY A 567 -18.03 -4.31 31.02
C GLY A 567 -17.43 -3.05 31.62
N ASP A 568 -16.70 -3.23 32.71
CA ASP A 568 -16.08 -2.14 33.46
C ASP A 568 -14.96 -1.45 32.66
N ALA A 569 -14.65 -0.21 33.05
CA ALA A 569 -13.50 0.51 32.51
C ALA A 569 -12.20 -0.23 32.82
N VAL A 570 -11.26 -0.19 31.89
CA VAL A 570 -9.93 -0.77 32.14
C VAL A 570 -9.21 0.09 33.17
N TRP A 571 -8.60 -0.54 34.18
CA TRP A 571 -7.92 0.19 35.25
C TRP A 571 -6.87 1.14 34.68
N GLY A 572 -6.97 2.43 35.03
CA GLY A 572 -6.04 3.46 34.56
C GLY A 572 -6.44 4.16 33.26
N SER A 573 -7.48 3.69 32.55
CA SER A 573 -7.89 4.31 31.29
C SER A 573 -8.33 5.76 31.43
N ASP A 574 -9.00 6.11 32.54
CA ASP A 574 -9.50 7.46 32.76
C ASP A 574 -8.37 8.48 32.84
N ALA A 575 -7.25 8.12 33.49
CA ALA A 575 -6.06 8.95 33.57
C ALA A 575 -5.35 9.06 32.21
N LEU A 576 -5.33 7.98 31.43
CA LEU A 576 -4.67 7.94 30.11
C LEU A 576 -5.40 8.79 29.06
N PHE A 577 -6.74 8.78 29.09
CA PHE A 577 -7.59 9.42 28.09
C PHE A 577 -8.24 10.72 28.56
N GLN A 578 -7.86 11.25 29.73
CA GLN A 578 -8.41 12.50 30.26
C GLN A 578 -8.17 13.71 29.33
N ASP A 579 -7.05 13.71 28.60
CA ASP A 579 -6.64 14.79 27.69
C ASP A 579 -7.10 14.59 26.23
N TRP A 580 -7.82 13.50 25.94
CA TRP A 580 -8.32 13.19 24.60
C TRP A 580 -9.64 13.89 24.33
#